data_AF-S4PJR2-F1
#
_entry.id   AF-S4PJR2-F1
#
_cell.length_a   1.000
_cell.length_b   1.000
_cell.length_c   1.000
_cell.angle_alpha   90.00
_cell.angle_beta   90.00
_cell.angle_gamma   90.00
#
_symmetry.space_group_name_H-M   'P 1'
#
loop_
_entity.id
_entity.type
_entity.pdbx_description
1 polymer ?
#
loop_
_entity_poly.entity_id
_entity_poly.type
_entity_poly.pdbx_seq_one_letter_code
_entity_poly.pdbx_strand_id
1 'polypeptide(L)'
;MFAIEQCLLCLAHHPDVWHQAAQFLDHSAKLLQEKGDSNAARLFSDEAAAVYERATSGPLKHSTLLHFAHADYEESRLHYNKVHQVYTRYLDMEDIEPTLAYVQYMKFARRAEGIKSARTVFKRAREDPRSLYHVFVAAALMEYYCSKDKNIAFRIFELGLKKFSHIPEYVLCYIDYLSHLNEDNNTRVLFERVLSSGSLKPESSVDIWNRFLEFESNIGDLVSIVKVEKRRQAVLEKIKEFEGKETAQLVDRYKFLDLYPCSIAELKSIGYTEVASMSNKSWALGGPLAGISPELAAVILGQKDNDPNKDIARPDTSQMIPFKPKVNPLPGEHPISGGTFPMPPAASHLCTLMPPPTSFRGPFVSVDRLMQLFNRISLPDKPPPPSQENGCDTKLFDLARSVHWIVDDDGISTNNKARRRKAGEDSDDDDLGVAPPLNDIYRQRQQKRVK
;
A
#
# COMPACT_ATOMS: atom_id res chain seq x y z
N MET A 1 27.66 -28.59 -24.35
CA MET A 1 26.88 -29.17 -25.46
C MET A 1 26.50 -30.63 -25.27
N PHE A 2 27.43 -31.57 -25.04
CA PHE A 2 27.06 -32.99 -24.89
C PHE A 2 25.92 -33.26 -23.89
N ALA A 3 26.01 -32.71 -22.67
CA ALA A 3 24.96 -32.86 -21.66
C ALA A 3 23.59 -32.27 -22.10
N ILE A 4 23.63 -31.15 -22.83
CA ILE A 4 22.42 -30.49 -23.34
C ILE A 4 21.77 -31.33 -24.44
N GLU A 5 22.57 -31.90 -25.35
CA GLU A 5 22.06 -32.80 -26.39
C GLU A 5 21.40 -34.05 -25.77
N GLN A 6 22.00 -34.63 -24.72
CA GLN A 6 21.36 -35.74 -23.99
C GLN A 6 20.05 -35.31 -23.32
N CYS A 7 20.02 -34.10 -22.74
CA CYS A 7 18.81 -33.54 -22.15
C CYS A 7 17.71 -33.33 -23.20
N LEU A 8 18.05 -32.85 -24.39
CA LEU A 8 17.11 -32.61 -25.48
C LEU A 8 16.49 -33.90 -26.02
N LEU A 9 17.14 -35.06 -25.89
CA LEU A 9 16.52 -36.34 -26.24
C LEU A 9 15.33 -36.69 -25.33
N CYS A 10 15.37 -36.27 -24.06
CA CYS A 10 14.31 -36.55 -23.09
C CYS A 10 13.31 -35.40 -22.96
N LEU A 11 13.76 -34.15 -23.09
CA LEU A 11 12.99 -32.93 -22.83
C LEU A 11 12.85 -32.05 -24.09
N ALA A 12 12.71 -32.67 -25.26
CA ALA A 12 12.64 -31.96 -26.55
C ALA A 12 11.46 -30.96 -26.67
N HIS A 13 10.40 -31.14 -25.88
CA HIS A 13 9.20 -30.29 -25.91
C HIS A 13 9.25 -29.13 -24.91
N HIS A 14 10.39 -28.89 -24.27
CA HIS A 14 10.60 -27.82 -23.30
C HIS A 14 11.33 -26.64 -23.95
N PRO A 15 10.66 -25.51 -24.25
CA PRO A 15 11.27 -24.39 -24.96
C PRO A 15 12.45 -23.75 -24.21
N ASP A 16 12.41 -23.76 -22.88
CA ASP A 16 13.45 -23.27 -22.00
C ASP A 16 14.77 -24.02 -22.18
N VAL A 17 14.74 -25.35 -22.36
CA VAL A 17 15.96 -26.16 -22.57
C VAL A 17 16.64 -25.79 -23.89
N TRP A 18 15.86 -25.61 -24.96
CA TRP A 18 16.38 -25.16 -26.26
C TRP A 18 16.94 -23.73 -26.20
N HIS A 19 16.24 -22.83 -25.50
CA HIS A 19 16.70 -21.45 -25.34
C HIS A 19 17.99 -21.37 -24.53
N GLN A 20 18.10 -22.13 -23.43
CA GLN A 20 19.33 -22.22 -22.62
C GLN A 20 20.50 -22.80 -23.44
N ALA A 21 20.23 -23.79 -24.30
CA ALA A 21 21.23 -24.36 -25.19
C ALA A 21 21.84 -23.30 -26.12
N ALA A 22 20.98 -22.52 -26.78
CA ALA A 22 21.42 -21.47 -27.68
C ALA A 22 22.10 -20.31 -26.95
N GLN A 23 21.60 -19.90 -25.76
CA GLN A 23 22.24 -18.89 -24.93
C GLN A 23 23.64 -19.31 -24.47
N PHE A 24 23.81 -20.58 -24.09
CA PHE A 24 25.11 -21.11 -23.69
C PHE A 24 26.13 -21.05 -24.85
N LEU A 25 25.69 -21.38 -26.07
CA LEU A 25 26.51 -21.30 -27.28
C LEU A 25 26.87 -19.85 -27.63
N ASP A 26 25.91 -18.92 -27.58
CA ASP A 26 26.15 -17.49 -27.82
C ASP A 26 27.13 -16.88 -26.79
N HIS A 27 26.94 -17.20 -25.51
CA HIS A 27 27.87 -16.77 -24.46
C HIS A 27 29.27 -17.33 -24.68
N SER A 28 29.38 -18.61 -25.07
CA SER A 28 30.67 -19.25 -25.38
C SER A 28 31.33 -18.62 -26.61
N ALA A 29 30.56 -18.27 -27.64
CA ALA A 29 31.05 -17.59 -28.84
C ALA A 29 31.66 -16.23 -28.49
N LYS A 30 30.98 -15.42 -27.67
CA LYS A 30 31.47 -14.11 -27.20
C LYS A 30 32.76 -14.25 -26.39
N LEU A 31 32.83 -15.21 -25.47
CA LEU A 31 34.03 -15.49 -24.68
C LEU A 31 35.23 -15.89 -25.55
N LEU A 32 35.01 -16.71 -26.58
CA LEU A 32 36.06 -17.12 -27.52
C LEU A 32 36.54 -15.95 -28.38
N GLN A 33 35.62 -15.06 -28.77
CA GLN A 33 35.96 -13.83 -29.50
C GLN A 33 36.86 -12.91 -28.67
N GLU A 34 36.58 -12.75 -27.38
CA GLU A 34 37.41 -11.97 -26.45
C GLU A 34 38.80 -12.57 -26.26
N LYS A 35 38.90 -13.90 -26.28
CA LYS A 35 40.18 -14.63 -26.18
C LYS A 35 40.98 -14.65 -27.49
N GLY A 36 40.46 -14.06 -28.56
CA GLY A 36 41.12 -13.95 -29.87
C GLY A 36 40.89 -15.13 -30.82
N ASP A 37 40.09 -16.14 -30.44
CA ASP A 37 39.75 -17.26 -31.31
C ASP A 37 38.47 -16.97 -32.11
N SER A 38 38.61 -16.13 -33.13
CA SER A 38 37.50 -15.70 -34.00
C SER A 38 36.90 -16.86 -34.82
N ASN A 39 37.70 -17.89 -35.14
CA ASN A 39 37.21 -19.03 -35.92
C ASN A 39 36.29 -19.91 -35.10
N ALA A 40 36.69 -20.24 -33.86
CA ALA A 40 35.83 -20.98 -32.96
C ALA A 40 34.60 -20.16 -32.58
N ALA A 41 34.77 -18.86 -32.28
CA ALA A 41 33.64 -17.98 -31.96
C ALA A 41 32.54 -18.00 -33.04
N ARG A 42 32.94 -17.91 -34.32
CA ARG A 42 31.98 -18.00 -35.43
C ARG A 42 31.27 -19.35 -35.49
N LEU A 43 32.00 -20.45 -35.30
CA LEU A 43 31.42 -21.80 -35.30
C LEU A 43 30.39 -21.99 -34.19
N PHE A 44 30.66 -21.52 -32.98
CA PHE A 44 29.70 -21.55 -31.87
C PHE A 44 28.49 -20.64 -32.14
N SER A 45 28.69 -19.50 -32.79
CA SER A 45 27.61 -18.59 -33.18
C SER A 45 26.68 -19.19 -34.24
N ASP A 46 27.24 -19.88 -35.25
CA ASP A 46 26.47 -20.61 -36.26
C ASP A 46 25.72 -21.80 -35.65
N GLU A 47 26.35 -22.52 -34.72
CA GLU A 47 25.71 -23.64 -34.01
C GLU A 47 24.53 -23.15 -33.15
N ALA A 48 24.62 -21.99 -32.52
CA ALA A 48 23.51 -21.41 -31.76
C ALA A 48 22.28 -21.13 -32.66
N ALA A 49 22.50 -20.62 -33.89
CA ALA A 49 21.44 -20.47 -34.88
C ALA A 49 20.87 -21.84 -35.30
N ALA A 50 21.73 -22.84 -35.51
CA ALA A 50 21.31 -24.19 -35.86
C ALA A 50 20.45 -24.84 -34.77
N VAL A 51 20.74 -24.60 -33.48
CA VAL A 51 19.90 -25.06 -32.36
C VAL A 51 18.50 -24.47 -32.44
N TYR A 52 18.36 -23.16 -32.73
CA TYR A 52 17.06 -22.54 -32.93
C TYR A 52 16.31 -23.07 -34.17
N GLU A 53 17.00 -23.25 -35.30
CA GLU A 53 16.41 -23.84 -36.51
C GLU A 53 15.94 -25.28 -36.28
N ARG A 54 16.71 -26.10 -35.53
CA ARG A 54 16.31 -27.46 -35.13
C ARG A 54 15.06 -27.44 -34.26
N ALA A 55 14.99 -26.53 -33.29
CA ALA A 55 13.84 -26.44 -32.39
C ALA A 55 12.56 -26.01 -33.14
N THR A 56 12.66 -24.96 -33.97
CA THR A 56 11.54 -24.37 -34.71
C THR A 56 11.12 -25.17 -35.95
N SER A 57 11.99 -26.01 -36.51
CA SER A 57 11.64 -26.92 -37.60
C SER A 57 11.21 -28.32 -37.12
N GLY A 58 11.48 -28.66 -35.85
CA GLY A 58 11.24 -29.98 -35.28
C GLY A 58 10.10 -30.00 -34.25
N PRO A 59 10.40 -30.35 -32.99
CA PRO A 59 9.38 -30.65 -31.97
C PRO A 59 8.58 -29.42 -31.50
N LEU A 60 9.13 -28.21 -31.69
CA LEU A 60 8.57 -26.96 -31.19
C LEU A 60 8.22 -25.98 -32.33
N LYS A 61 7.77 -26.52 -33.46
CA LYS A 61 7.32 -25.73 -34.62
C LYS A 61 6.22 -24.69 -34.33
N HIS A 62 5.43 -24.88 -33.28
CA HIS A 62 4.36 -23.93 -32.90
C HIS A 62 4.77 -23.03 -31.73
N SER A 63 5.99 -23.18 -31.20
CA SER A 63 6.47 -22.36 -30.08
C SER A 63 6.77 -20.94 -30.56
N THR A 64 5.86 -20.01 -30.29
CA THR A 64 6.03 -18.59 -30.61
C THR A 64 7.30 -18.01 -29.96
N LEU A 65 7.60 -18.43 -28.72
CA LEU A 65 8.75 -17.97 -27.95
C LEU A 65 10.08 -18.26 -28.67
N LEU A 66 10.27 -19.48 -29.17
CA LEU A 66 11.51 -19.85 -29.84
C LEU A 66 11.65 -19.20 -31.21
N HIS A 67 10.55 -18.92 -31.90
CA HIS A 67 10.58 -18.14 -33.15
C HIS A 67 11.05 -16.71 -32.88
N PHE A 68 10.60 -16.07 -31.79
CA PHE A 68 11.05 -14.74 -31.41
C PHE A 68 12.50 -14.73 -30.97
N ALA A 69 12.90 -15.68 -30.13
CA ALA A 69 14.30 -15.81 -29.69
C ALA A 69 15.25 -16.06 -30.87
N HIS A 70 14.83 -16.87 -31.84
CA HIS A 70 15.59 -17.10 -33.07
C HIS A 70 15.69 -15.83 -33.93
N ALA A 71 14.57 -15.12 -34.11
CA ALA A 71 14.54 -13.86 -34.84
C ALA A 71 15.44 -12.78 -34.20
N ASP A 72 15.37 -12.61 -32.87
CA ASP A 72 16.23 -11.66 -32.15
C ASP A 72 17.71 -12.07 -32.22
N TYR A 73 18.00 -13.37 -32.19
CA TYR A 73 19.36 -13.87 -32.36
C TYR A 73 19.92 -13.54 -33.75
N GLU A 74 19.17 -13.78 -34.82
CA GLU A 74 19.58 -13.41 -36.18
C GLU A 74 19.65 -11.89 -36.39
N GLU A 75 18.79 -11.11 -35.73
CA GLU A 75 18.88 -9.64 -35.70
C GLU A 75 20.19 -9.18 -35.04
N SER A 76 20.60 -9.81 -33.93
CA SER A 76 21.85 -9.48 -33.23
C SER A 76 23.11 -9.74 -34.09
N ARG A 77 23.00 -10.66 -35.04
CA ARG A 77 24.02 -11.00 -36.04
C ARG A 77 23.92 -10.14 -37.31
N LEU A 78 23.00 -9.18 -37.34
CA LEU A 78 22.70 -8.30 -38.48
C LEU A 78 22.20 -9.05 -39.73
N HIS A 79 21.64 -10.25 -39.56
CA HIS A 79 21.10 -11.07 -40.64
C HIS A 79 19.61 -10.77 -40.89
N TYR A 80 19.27 -9.52 -41.21
CA TYR A 80 17.87 -9.07 -41.30
C TYR A 80 17.01 -9.88 -42.30
N ASN A 81 17.59 -10.29 -43.44
CA ASN A 81 16.91 -11.16 -44.41
C ASN A 81 16.46 -12.49 -43.79
N LYS A 82 17.27 -13.05 -42.88
CA LYS A 82 16.95 -14.30 -42.19
C LYS A 82 15.82 -14.07 -41.18
N VAL A 83 15.82 -12.94 -40.49
CA VAL A 83 14.74 -12.55 -39.57
C VAL A 83 13.37 -12.50 -40.29
N HIS A 84 13.32 -11.90 -41.48
CA HIS A 84 12.10 -11.90 -42.31
C HIS A 84 11.63 -13.32 -42.67
N GLN A 85 12.57 -14.23 -42.96
CA GLN A 85 12.25 -15.63 -43.25
C GLN A 85 11.69 -16.34 -42.02
N VAL A 86 12.27 -16.12 -40.84
CA VAL A 86 11.80 -16.74 -39.58
C VAL A 86 10.37 -16.30 -39.26
N TYR A 87 10.08 -14.99 -39.31
CA TYR A 87 8.73 -14.48 -39.08
C TYR A 87 7.74 -14.94 -40.16
N THR A 88 8.13 -14.89 -41.44
CA THR A 88 7.25 -15.30 -42.54
C THR A 88 6.92 -16.79 -42.45
N ARG A 89 7.92 -17.65 -42.22
CA ARG A 89 7.71 -19.08 -42.01
C ARG A 89 6.74 -19.36 -40.87
N TYR A 90 6.85 -18.62 -39.77
CA TYR A 90 5.92 -18.76 -38.65
C TYR A 90 4.49 -18.33 -39.04
N LEU A 91 4.36 -17.16 -39.68
CA LEU A 91 3.06 -16.59 -40.08
C LEU A 91 2.32 -17.40 -41.15
N ASP A 92 3.05 -18.14 -41.97
CA ASP A 92 2.50 -18.98 -43.04
C ASP A 92 1.90 -20.30 -42.51
N MET A 93 2.11 -20.65 -41.23
CA MET A 93 1.42 -21.79 -40.61
C MET A 93 -0.06 -21.47 -40.38
N GLU A 94 -0.97 -22.42 -40.63
CA GLU A 94 -2.42 -22.19 -40.53
C GLU A 94 -2.91 -22.16 -39.07
N ASP A 95 -2.42 -23.07 -38.22
CA ASP A 95 -2.87 -23.31 -36.84
C ASP A 95 -2.13 -22.46 -35.79
N ILE A 96 -2.01 -21.16 -36.03
CA ILE A 96 -1.40 -20.23 -35.07
C ILE A 96 -2.25 -18.98 -34.86
N GLU A 97 -2.02 -18.32 -33.72
CA GLU A 97 -2.49 -16.97 -33.43
C GLU A 97 -1.42 -15.96 -33.92
N PRO A 98 -1.56 -15.35 -35.10
CA PRO A 98 -0.49 -14.57 -35.70
C PRO A 98 -0.36 -13.16 -35.09
N THR A 99 -1.34 -12.72 -34.30
CA THR A 99 -1.42 -11.36 -33.77
C THR A 99 -0.14 -10.93 -33.05
N LEU A 100 0.34 -11.74 -32.11
CA LEU A 100 1.55 -11.43 -31.36
C LEU A 100 2.80 -11.46 -32.26
N ALA A 101 2.84 -12.39 -33.22
CA ALA A 101 3.94 -12.48 -34.18
C ALA A 101 4.00 -11.24 -35.09
N TYR A 102 2.86 -10.74 -35.58
CA TYR A 102 2.83 -9.48 -36.32
C TYR A 102 3.27 -8.29 -35.47
N VAL A 103 2.89 -8.23 -34.19
CA VAL A 103 3.34 -7.17 -33.28
C VAL A 103 4.86 -7.18 -33.11
N GLN A 104 5.47 -8.34 -32.88
CA GLN A 104 6.92 -8.46 -32.76
C GLN A 104 7.64 -8.22 -34.09
N TYR A 105 7.11 -8.76 -35.18
CA TYR A 105 7.67 -8.55 -36.50
C TYR A 105 7.65 -7.05 -36.91
N MET A 106 6.57 -6.34 -36.58
CA MET A 106 6.48 -4.89 -36.79
C MET A 106 7.48 -4.12 -35.93
N LYS A 107 7.71 -4.54 -34.67
CA LYS A 107 8.73 -3.94 -33.79
C LYS A 107 10.14 -4.13 -34.35
N PHE A 108 10.46 -5.33 -34.84
CA PHE A 108 11.71 -5.61 -35.56
C PHE A 108 11.85 -4.71 -36.79
N ALA A 109 10.88 -4.74 -37.71
CA ALA A 109 10.93 -3.98 -38.96
C ALA A 109 11.14 -2.48 -38.71
N ARG A 110 10.46 -1.92 -37.69
CA ARG A 110 10.68 -0.53 -37.28
C ARG A 110 12.08 -0.29 -36.72
N ARG A 111 12.59 -1.18 -35.86
CA ARG A 111 13.86 -1.03 -35.15
C ARG A 111 15.07 -1.21 -36.08
N ALA A 112 15.02 -2.16 -37.00
CA ALA A 112 16.13 -2.46 -37.91
C ALA A 112 16.06 -1.68 -39.23
N GLU A 113 14.85 -1.43 -39.77
CA GLU A 113 14.67 -0.94 -41.16
C GLU A 113 13.86 0.36 -41.25
N GLY A 114 13.33 0.84 -40.12
CA GLY A 114 12.57 2.08 -40.02
C GLY A 114 11.08 1.97 -40.32
N ILE A 115 10.39 3.12 -40.27
CA ILE A 115 8.92 3.17 -40.22
C ILE A 115 8.23 2.65 -41.49
N LYS A 116 8.85 2.80 -42.66
CA LYS A 116 8.27 2.34 -43.93
C LYS A 116 8.12 0.82 -43.96
N SER A 117 9.14 0.08 -43.51
CA SER A 117 9.09 -1.38 -43.43
C SER A 117 8.02 -1.85 -42.43
N ALA A 118 7.94 -1.21 -41.27
CA ALA A 118 6.92 -1.49 -40.26
C ALA A 118 5.49 -1.32 -40.80
N ARG A 119 5.22 -0.29 -41.61
CA ARG A 119 3.91 -0.09 -42.26
C ARG A 119 3.58 -1.19 -43.26
N THR A 120 4.57 -1.76 -43.96
CA THR A 120 4.37 -2.92 -44.85
C THR A 120 3.96 -4.15 -44.05
N VAL A 121 4.60 -4.40 -42.91
CA VAL A 121 4.21 -5.49 -42.00
C VAL A 121 2.80 -5.26 -41.45
N PHE A 122 2.47 -4.04 -41.03
CA PHE A 122 1.12 -3.69 -40.56
C PHE A 122 0.06 -3.89 -41.65
N LYS A 123 0.38 -3.55 -42.91
CA LYS A 123 -0.51 -3.81 -44.05
C LYS A 123 -0.81 -5.31 -44.18
N ARG A 124 0.22 -6.16 -44.16
CA ARG A 124 0.07 -7.63 -44.19
C ARG A 124 -0.79 -8.13 -43.01
N ALA A 125 -0.54 -7.62 -41.81
CA ALA A 125 -1.31 -8.00 -40.62
C ALA A 125 -2.80 -7.66 -40.73
N ARG A 126 -3.15 -6.55 -41.37
CA ARG A 126 -4.55 -6.14 -41.59
C ARG A 126 -5.29 -7.02 -42.60
N GLU A 127 -4.55 -7.55 -43.58
CA GLU A 127 -5.09 -8.43 -44.63
C GLU A 127 -5.28 -9.87 -44.12
N ASP A 128 -4.57 -10.26 -43.05
CA ASP A 128 -4.75 -11.55 -42.38
C ASP A 128 -6.02 -11.56 -41.50
N PRO A 129 -7.02 -12.41 -41.79
CA PRO A 129 -8.27 -12.46 -41.03
C PRO A 129 -8.09 -12.97 -39.59
N ARG A 130 -7.01 -13.71 -39.30
CA ARG A 130 -6.70 -14.25 -37.97
C ARG A 130 -6.13 -13.19 -37.02
N SER A 131 -5.77 -12.00 -37.53
CA SER A 131 -5.22 -10.91 -36.72
C SER A 131 -6.30 -10.24 -35.87
N LEU A 132 -6.03 -10.18 -34.56
CA LEU A 132 -6.86 -9.53 -33.56
C LEU A 132 -6.50 -8.04 -33.39
N TYR A 133 -7.28 -7.34 -32.57
CA TYR A 133 -7.19 -5.89 -32.37
C TYR A 133 -5.82 -5.40 -31.88
N HIS A 134 -5.05 -6.22 -31.16
CA HIS A 134 -3.77 -5.84 -30.55
C HIS A 134 -2.77 -5.27 -31.57
N VAL A 135 -2.82 -5.74 -32.83
CA VAL A 135 -1.93 -5.22 -33.87
C VAL A 135 -2.22 -3.76 -34.23
N PHE A 136 -3.48 -3.34 -34.18
CA PHE A 136 -3.88 -1.95 -34.41
C PHE A 136 -3.40 -1.04 -33.27
N VAL A 137 -3.55 -1.49 -32.03
CA VAL A 137 -3.06 -0.78 -30.84
C VAL A 137 -1.55 -0.61 -30.93
N ALA A 138 -0.82 -1.71 -31.19
CA ALA A 138 0.63 -1.68 -31.32
C ALA A 138 1.10 -0.75 -32.46
N ALA A 139 0.40 -0.74 -33.61
CA ALA A 139 0.75 0.11 -34.75
C ALA A 139 0.50 1.59 -34.45
N ALA A 140 -0.63 1.93 -33.83
CA ALA A 140 -0.96 3.30 -33.45
C ALA A 140 0.03 3.86 -32.43
N LEU A 141 0.33 3.10 -31.37
CA LEU A 141 1.31 3.49 -30.36
C LEU A 141 2.73 3.59 -30.94
N MET A 142 3.08 2.73 -31.89
CA MET A 142 4.36 2.82 -32.59
C MET A 142 4.50 4.13 -33.36
N GLU A 143 3.48 4.54 -34.12
CA GLU A 143 3.47 5.81 -34.84
C GLU A 143 3.52 7.02 -33.88
N TYR A 144 2.78 6.94 -32.77
CA TYR A 144 2.79 7.99 -31.76
C TYR A 144 4.15 8.11 -31.05
N TYR A 145 4.71 7.01 -30.53
CA TYR A 145 5.94 7.07 -29.75
C TYR A 145 7.19 7.26 -30.61
N CYS A 146 7.22 6.70 -31.83
CA CYS A 146 8.41 6.70 -32.68
C CYS A 146 8.37 7.82 -33.71
N SER A 147 7.28 7.93 -34.48
CA SER A 147 7.14 8.95 -35.54
C SER A 147 6.68 10.30 -34.99
N LYS A 148 6.19 10.35 -33.75
CA LYS A 148 5.58 11.53 -33.11
C LYS A 148 4.37 12.09 -33.87
N ASP A 149 3.72 11.25 -34.69
CA ASP A 149 2.57 11.66 -35.51
C ASP A 149 1.25 11.23 -34.86
N LYS A 150 0.62 12.18 -34.16
CA LYS A 150 -0.68 11.99 -33.52
C LYS A 150 -1.80 11.71 -34.51
N ASN A 151 -1.74 12.30 -35.72
CA ASN A 151 -2.79 12.19 -36.72
C ASN A 151 -2.83 10.78 -37.31
N ILE A 152 -1.65 10.19 -37.58
CA ILE A 152 -1.57 8.81 -38.08
C ILE A 152 -2.02 7.84 -36.99
N ALA A 153 -1.56 8.01 -35.75
CA ALA A 153 -2.00 7.18 -34.63
C ALA A 153 -3.52 7.23 -34.44
N PHE A 154 -4.12 8.43 -34.47
CA PHE A 154 -5.58 8.60 -34.42
C PHE A 154 -6.29 7.89 -35.58
N ARG A 155 -5.79 8.03 -36.82
CA ARG A 155 -6.36 7.34 -37.99
C ARG A 155 -6.31 5.82 -37.86
N ILE A 156 -5.24 5.27 -37.29
CA ILE A 156 -5.12 3.83 -37.05
C ILE A 156 -6.13 3.37 -35.99
N PHE A 157 -6.30 4.12 -34.91
CA PHE A 157 -7.31 3.83 -33.89
C PHE A 157 -8.74 3.92 -34.43
N GLU A 158 -9.08 4.94 -35.22
CA GLU A 158 -10.39 5.04 -35.87
C GLU A 158 -10.62 3.90 -36.86
N LEU A 159 -9.58 3.48 -37.59
CA LEU A 159 -9.67 2.34 -38.49
C LEU A 159 -9.93 1.03 -37.73
N GLY A 160 -9.22 0.78 -36.63
CA GLY A 160 -9.46 -0.41 -35.81
C GLY A 160 -10.81 -0.36 -35.10
N LEU A 161 -11.30 0.82 -34.71
CA LEU A 161 -12.60 0.97 -34.05
C LEU A 161 -13.75 0.53 -34.95
N LYS A 162 -13.65 0.75 -36.26
CA LYS A 162 -14.65 0.25 -37.24
C LYS A 162 -14.77 -1.28 -37.24
N LYS A 163 -13.69 -2.02 -36.93
CA LYS A 163 -13.65 -3.48 -36.95
C LYS A 163 -13.87 -4.10 -35.57
N PHE A 164 -13.36 -3.45 -34.52
CA PHE A 164 -13.27 -4.00 -33.16
C PHE A 164 -14.04 -3.18 -32.11
N SER A 165 -15.06 -2.41 -32.50
CA SER A 165 -15.88 -1.63 -31.55
C SER A 165 -16.60 -2.48 -30.50
N HIS A 166 -16.86 -3.76 -30.82
CA HIS A 166 -17.51 -4.72 -29.93
C HIS A 166 -16.54 -5.34 -28.89
N ILE A 167 -15.24 -5.03 -28.96
CA ILE A 167 -14.21 -5.52 -28.05
C ILE A 167 -13.87 -4.41 -27.03
N PRO A 168 -14.29 -4.54 -25.76
CA PRO A 168 -14.03 -3.53 -24.73
C PRO A 168 -12.55 -3.20 -24.55
N GLU A 169 -11.69 -4.21 -24.61
CA GLU A 169 -10.25 -4.08 -24.41
C GLU A 169 -9.60 -3.20 -25.48
N TYR A 170 -10.07 -3.28 -26.72
CA TYR A 170 -9.63 -2.39 -27.79
C TYR A 170 -10.04 -0.94 -27.51
N VAL A 171 -11.30 -0.74 -27.10
CA VAL A 171 -11.83 0.58 -26.80
C VAL A 171 -11.08 1.21 -25.62
N LEU A 172 -10.82 0.44 -24.56
CA LEU A 172 -10.08 0.92 -23.39
C LEU A 172 -8.66 1.37 -23.77
N CYS A 173 -7.95 0.61 -24.61
CA CYS A 173 -6.65 1.03 -25.15
C CYS A 173 -6.74 2.36 -25.93
N TYR A 174 -7.83 2.58 -26.68
CA TYR A 174 -8.01 3.81 -27.44
C TYR A 174 -8.37 5.00 -26.52
N ILE A 175 -9.25 4.80 -25.55
CA ILE A 175 -9.57 5.80 -24.51
C ILE A 175 -8.32 6.20 -23.76
N ASP A 176 -7.50 5.23 -23.35
CA ASP A 176 -6.27 5.47 -22.61
C ASP A 176 -5.28 6.30 -23.43
N TYR A 177 -5.14 6.00 -24.73
CA TYR A 177 -4.35 6.82 -25.64
C TYR A 177 -4.85 8.27 -25.71
N LEU A 178 -6.15 8.52 -25.90
CA LEU A 178 -6.70 9.88 -25.98
C LEU A 178 -6.61 10.64 -24.66
N SER A 179 -6.80 9.93 -23.53
CA SER A 179 -6.69 10.50 -22.19
C SER A 179 -5.27 11.02 -21.93
N HIS A 180 -4.25 10.25 -22.33
CA HIS A 180 -2.84 10.68 -22.23
C HIS A 180 -2.46 11.83 -23.18
N LEU A 181 -3.27 12.11 -24.21
CA LEU A 181 -3.08 13.30 -25.06
C LEU A 181 -3.66 14.58 -24.46
N ASN A 182 -4.40 14.48 -23.33
CA ASN A 182 -5.13 15.58 -22.72
C ASN A 182 -6.17 16.21 -23.68
N GLU A 183 -6.77 15.36 -24.51
CA GLU A 183 -7.80 15.70 -25.50
C GLU A 183 -9.20 15.41 -24.91
N ASP A 184 -9.57 16.15 -23.87
CA ASP A 184 -10.73 15.86 -23.02
C ASP A 184 -12.05 15.79 -23.81
N ASN A 185 -12.27 16.75 -24.71
CA ASN A 185 -13.48 16.79 -25.53
C ASN A 185 -13.56 15.56 -26.45
N ASN A 186 -12.44 15.18 -27.07
CA ASN A 186 -12.41 14.02 -27.96
C ASN A 186 -12.57 12.71 -27.19
N THR A 187 -12.03 12.64 -25.98
CA THR A 187 -12.19 11.47 -25.09
C THR A 187 -13.65 11.31 -24.65
N ARG A 188 -14.32 12.40 -24.25
CA ARG A 188 -15.78 12.40 -23.97
C ARG A 188 -16.60 11.95 -25.17
N VAL A 189 -16.31 12.49 -26.35
CA VAL A 189 -16.99 12.11 -27.60
C VAL A 189 -16.78 10.62 -27.90
N LEU A 190 -15.59 10.07 -27.64
CA LEU A 190 -15.33 8.65 -27.81
C LEU A 190 -16.14 7.79 -26.84
N PHE A 191 -16.20 8.14 -25.55
CA PHE A 191 -17.03 7.46 -24.56
C PHE A 191 -18.49 7.42 -25.01
N GLU A 192 -19.05 8.58 -25.36
CA GLU A 192 -20.46 8.68 -25.78
C GLU A 192 -20.74 7.88 -27.04
N ARG A 193 -19.84 7.95 -28.03
CA ARG A 193 -19.98 7.21 -29.29
C ARG A 193 -19.97 5.70 -29.05
N VAL A 194 -19.08 5.20 -28.21
CA VAL A 194 -18.99 3.75 -27.96
C VAL A 194 -20.19 3.28 -27.15
N LEU A 195 -20.55 3.97 -26.07
CA LEU A 195 -21.66 3.58 -25.19
C LEU A 195 -23.03 3.74 -25.86
N SER A 196 -23.16 4.65 -26.84
CA SER A 196 -24.41 4.84 -27.60
C SER A 196 -24.49 3.98 -28.87
N SER A 197 -23.38 3.40 -29.34
CA SER A 197 -23.34 2.62 -30.59
C SER A 197 -24.15 1.32 -30.55
N GLY A 198 -24.49 0.81 -29.37
CA GLY A 198 -25.15 -0.48 -29.19
C GLY A 198 -24.29 -1.70 -29.59
N SER A 199 -23.01 -1.50 -29.90
CA SER A 199 -22.11 -2.57 -30.34
C SER A 199 -21.54 -3.42 -29.20
N LEU A 200 -21.75 -3.00 -27.96
CA LEU A 200 -21.27 -3.67 -26.75
C LEU A 200 -22.42 -4.29 -25.97
N LYS A 201 -22.17 -5.48 -25.43
CA LYS A 201 -23.09 -6.11 -24.48
C LYS A 201 -23.08 -5.32 -23.16
N PRO A 202 -24.21 -5.26 -22.42
CA PRO A 202 -24.29 -4.54 -21.15
C PRO A 202 -23.19 -4.94 -20.16
N GLU A 203 -22.90 -6.24 -20.05
CA GLU A 203 -21.89 -6.80 -19.14
C GLU A 203 -20.47 -6.34 -19.52
N SER A 204 -20.19 -6.30 -20.81
CA SER A 204 -18.91 -5.86 -21.37
C SER A 204 -18.73 -4.33 -21.34
N SER A 205 -19.81 -3.58 -21.17
CA SER A 205 -19.78 -2.11 -21.11
C SER A 205 -19.43 -1.57 -19.72
N VAL A 206 -19.49 -2.41 -18.68
CA VAL A 206 -19.23 -2.03 -17.27
C VAL A 206 -17.83 -1.41 -17.12
N ASP A 207 -16.82 -2.04 -17.73
CA ASP A 207 -15.43 -1.57 -17.63
C ASP A 207 -15.25 -0.19 -18.29
N ILE A 208 -15.97 0.05 -19.38
CA ILE A 208 -15.96 1.35 -20.07
C ILE A 208 -16.68 2.41 -19.24
N TRP A 209 -17.80 2.08 -18.61
CA TRP A 209 -18.48 2.98 -17.69
C TRP A 209 -17.62 3.34 -16.48
N ASN A 210 -16.89 2.38 -15.93
CA ASN A 210 -15.99 2.63 -14.81
C ASN A 210 -14.81 3.52 -15.23
N ARG A 211 -14.25 3.30 -16.42
CA ARG A 211 -13.23 4.21 -16.98
C ARG A 211 -13.81 5.60 -17.28
N PHE A 212 -15.08 5.70 -17.67
CA PHE A 212 -15.74 6.99 -17.89
C PHE A 212 -15.97 7.75 -16.59
N LEU A 213 -16.38 7.05 -15.52
CA LEU A 213 -16.53 7.66 -14.20
C LEU A 213 -15.18 8.18 -13.68
N GLU A 214 -14.12 7.38 -13.79
CA GLU A 214 -12.77 7.79 -13.39
C GLU A 214 -12.30 9.01 -14.17
N PHE A 215 -12.54 9.03 -15.48
CA PHE A 215 -12.22 10.17 -16.34
C PHE A 215 -12.97 11.45 -15.91
N GLU A 216 -14.29 11.41 -15.72
CA GLU A 216 -15.04 12.58 -15.25
C GLU A 216 -14.68 12.98 -13.82
N SER A 217 -14.25 12.03 -12.98
CA SER A 217 -13.75 12.35 -11.63
C SER A 217 -12.44 13.14 -11.67
N ASN A 218 -11.60 12.93 -12.67
CA ASN A 218 -10.30 13.58 -12.79
C ASN A 218 -10.38 14.97 -13.42
N ILE A 219 -11.25 15.16 -14.43
CA ILE A 219 -11.28 16.40 -15.23
C ILE A 219 -12.64 17.11 -15.27
N GLY A 220 -13.70 16.47 -14.77
CA GLY A 220 -15.07 16.95 -14.85
C GLY A 220 -15.48 17.77 -13.63
N ASP A 221 -16.78 17.99 -13.50
CA ASP A 221 -17.39 18.60 -12.33
C ASP A 221 -18.33 17.61 -11.64
N LEU A 222 -18.76 17.96 -10.43
CA LEU A 222 -19.66 17.10 -9.65
C LEU A 222 -20.94 16.74 -10.42
N VAL A 223 -21.42 17.65 -11.26
CA VAL A 223 -22.63 17.48 -12.05
C VAL A 223 -22.42 16.46 -13.17
N SER A 224 -21.28 16.49 -13.87
CA SER A 224 -20.94 15.52 -14.92
C SER A 224 -20.78 14.12 -14.33
N ILE A 225 -20.09 14.00 -13.19
CA ILE A 225 -19.91 12.72 -12.46
C ILE A 225 -21.28 12.11 -12.13
N VAL A 226 -22.17 12.88 -11.49
CA VAL A 226 -23.51 12.39 -11.11
C VAL A 226 -24.36 12.01 -12.33
N LYS A 227 -24.20 12.69 -13.47
CA LYS A 227 -24.89 12.33 -14.73
C LYS A 227 -24.40 10.99 -15.27
N VAL A 228 -23.09 10.76 -15.28
CA VAL A 228 -22.49 9.48 -15.71
C VAL A 228 -22.89 8.36 -14.75
N GLU A 229 -22.84 8.62 -13.44
CA GLU A 229 -23.23 7.68 -12.39
C GLU A 229 -24.69 7.21 -12.55
N LYS A 230 -25.64 8.12 -12.77
CA LYS A 230 -27.04 7.78 -13.04
C LYS A 230 -27.24 6.92 -14.29
N ARG A 231 -26.49 7.22 -15.37
CA ARG A 231 -26.56 6.43 -16.61
C ARG A 231 -25.95 5.05 -16.44
N ARG A 232 -24.81 4.97 -15.74
CA ARG A 232 -24.18 3.69 -15.39
C ARG A 232 -25.12 2.84 -14.55
N GLN A 233 -25.76 3.41 -13.53
CA GLN A 233 -26.69 2.71 -12.66
C GLN A 233 -27.84 2.07 -13.46
N ALA A 234 -28.43 2.78 -14.43
CA ALA A 234 -29.49 2.23 -15.29
C ALA A 234 -29.04 1.04 -16.17
N VAL A 235 -27.73 0.89 -16.42
CA VAL A 235 -27.16 -0.28 -17.10
C VAL A 235 -26.90 -1.39 -16.08
N LEU A 236 -26.34 -1.06 -14.92
CA LEU A 236 -26.02 -2.02 -13.85
C LEU A 236 -27.28 -2.65 -13.23
N GLU A 237 -28.39 -1.92 -13.11
CA GLU A 237 -29.69 -2.45 -12.65
C GLU A 237 -30.21 -3.60 -13.52
N LYS A 238 -29.79 -3.68 -14.79
CA LYS A 238 -30.15 -4.80 -15.68
C LYS A 238 -29.34 -6.06 -15.39
N ILE A 239 -28.25 -5.93 -14.63
CA ILE A 239 -27.34 -7.01 -14.27
C ILE A 239 -27.64 -7.41 -12.83
N LYS A 240 -28.18 -8.62 -12.64
CA LYS A 240 -28.59 -9.16 -11.33
C LYS A 240 -27.50 -9.06 -10.24
N GLU A 241 -26.24 -9.18 -10.64
CA GLU A 241 -25.10 -9.15 -9.73
C GLU A 241 -24.84 -7.77 -9.10
N PHE A 242 -25.38 -6.69 -9.69
CA PHE A 242 -25.23 -5.32 -9.21
C PHE A 242 -26.50 -4.76 -8.54
N GLU A 243 -27.59 -5.54 -8.51
CA GLU A 243 -28.86 -5.16 -7.89
C GLU A 243 -28.69 -5.01 -6.37
N GLY A 244 -29.12 -3.86 -5.80
CA GLY A 244 -29.03 -3.57 -4.36
C GLY A 244 -27.61 -3.27 -3.84
N LYS A 245 -26.65 -2.99 -4.74
CA LYS A 245 -25.24 -2.70 -4.41
C LYS A 245 -24.86 -1.24 -4.68
N GLU A 246 -25.77 -0.30 -4.46
CA GLU A 246 -25.57 1.12 -4.74
C GLU A 246 -24.42 1.70 -3.90
N THR A 247 -24.34 1.31 -2.62
CA THR A 247 -23.27 1.77 -1.72
C THR A 247 -21.89 1.23 -2.13
N ALA A 248 -21.81 -0.01 -2.62
CA ALA A 248 -20.57 -0.56 -3.17
C ALA A 248 -20.15 0.17 -4.45
N GLN A 249 -21.11 0.49 -5.33
CA GLN A 249 -20.84 1.25 -6.56
C GLN A 249 -20.32 2.67 -6.30
N LEU A 250 -20.70 3.27 -5.16
CA LEU A 250 -20.22 4.59 -4.74
C LEU A 250 -18.74 4.58 -4.36
N VAL A 251 -18.19 3.43 -3.95
CA VAL A 251 -16.76 3.28 -3.65
C VAL A 251 -15.90 3.63 -4.87
N ASP A 252 -16.35 3.26 -6.07
CA ASP A 252 -15.61 3.50 -7.32
C ASP A 252 -15.46 4.99 -7.68
N ARG A 253 -16.27 5.87 -7.07
CA ARG A 253 -16.17 7.32 -7.25
C ARG A 253 -15.05 7.94 -6.42
N TYR A 254 -14.73 7.35 -5.27
CA TYR A 254 -13.76 7.90 -4.32
C TYR A 254 -12.46 7.11 -4.28
N LYS A 255 -12.43 5.88 -4.81
CA LYS A 255 -11.21 5.08 -4.88
C LYS A 255 -10.16 5.80 -5.73
N PHE A 256 -8.90 5.63 -5.35
CA PHE A 256 -7.78 6.10 -6.16
C PHE A 256 -6.66 5.09 -6.04
N LEU A 257 -6.27 4.49 -7.17
CA LEU A 257 -5.34 3.36 -7.19
C LEU A 257 -5.80 2.27 -6.21
N ASP A 258 -4.94 1.89 -5.27
CA ASP A 258 -5.18 0.90 -4.22
C ASP A 258 -5.82 1.46 -2.94
N LEU A 259 -6.17 2.75 -2.93
CA LEU A 259 -6.80 3.42 -1.78
C LEU A 259 -8.32 3.36 -1.87
N TYR A 260 -8.94 2.99 -0.75
CA TYR A 260 -10.38 2.88 -0.61
C TYR A 260 -10.90 3.75 0.55
N PRO A 261 -12.12 4.30 0.42
CA PRO A 261 -12.75 5.08 1.49
C PRO A 261 -13.26 4.24 2.68
N CYS A 262 -13.10 2.92 2.63
CA CYS A 262 -13.57 1.99 3.66
C CYS A 262 -12.50 0.91 3.93
N SER A 263 -12.55 0.34 5.13
CA SER A 263 -11.76 -0.85 5.47
C SER A 263 -12.18 -2.05 4.63
N ILE A 264 -11.30 -3.05 4.50
CA ILE A 264 -11.59 -4.28 3.74
C ILE A 264 -12.82 -5.02 4.30
N ALA A 265 -13.00 -5.00 5.62
CA ALA A 265 -14.16 -5.61 6.28
C ALA A 265 -15.47 -4.90 5.88
N GLU A 266 -15.47 -3.57 5.86
CA GLU A 266 -16.60 -2.76 5.41
C GLU A 266 -16.89 -2.98 3.92
N LEU A 267 -15.85 -2.97 3.07
CA LEU A 267 -15.98 -3.25 1.63
C LEU A 267 -16.60 -4.63 1.37
N LYS A 268 -16.20 -5.64 2.13
CA LYS A 268 -16.80 -6.98 2.07
C LYS A 268 -18.27 -6.94 2.49
N SER A 269 -18.61 -6.24 3.56
CA SER A 269 -19.98 -6.18 4.09
C SER A 269 -20.97 -5.49 3.15
N ILE A 270 -20.53 -4.48 2.40
CA ILE A 270 -21.36 -3.78 1.40
C ILE A 270 -21.38 -4.48 0.04
N GLY A 271 -20.70 -5.63 -0.10
CA GLY A 271 -20.67 -6.42 -1.33
C GLY A 271 -19.71 -5.89 -2.41
N TYR A 272 -18.76 -5.02 -2.07
CA TYR A 272 -17.81 -4.45 -3.04
C TYR A 272 -16.89 -5.50 -3.66
N THR A 273 -16.54 -6.56 -2.93
CA THR A 273 -15.72 -7.67 -3.46
C THR A 273 -16.35 -8.35 -4.67
N GLU A 274 -17.68 -8.48 -4.68
CA GLU A 274 -18.42 -9.08 -5.79
C GLU A 274 -18.46 -8.13 -7.00
N VAL A 275 -18.72 -6.83 -6.76
CA VAL A 275 -18.70 -5.76 -7.76
C VAL A 275 -17.32 -5.66 -8.43
N ALA A 276 -16.26 -5.63 -7.63
CA ALA A 276 -14.88 -5.53 -8.09
C ALA A 276 -14.43 -6.77 -8.89
N SER A 277 -14.92 -7.97 -8.53
CA SER A 277 -14.60 -9.20 -9.26
C SER A 277 -15.17 -9.22 -10.68
N MET A 278 -16.29 -8.52 -10.92
CA MET A 278 -16.96 -8.50 -12.22
C MET A 278 -16.40 -7.46 -13.18
N SER A 279 -15.88 -6.33 -12.66
CA SER A 279 -15.38 -5.24 -13.50
C SER A 279 -13.90 -5.30 -13.86
N ASN A 280 -13.13 -6.27 -13.35
CA ASN A 280 -11.67 -6.27 -13.53
C ASN A 280 -11.15 -7.51 -14.26
N LYS A 281 -11.89 -7.96 -15.28
CA LYS A 281 -11.45 -9.02 -16.20
C LYS A 281 -10.57 -8.49 -17.35
N SER A 282 -10.46 -7.17 -17.52
CA SER A 282 -9.73 -6.55 -18.62
C SER A 282 -8.21 -6.62 -18.47
N TRP A 283 -7.55 -7.41 -19.31
CA TRP A 283 -6.08 -7.52 -19.35
C TRP A 283 -5.39 -6.25 -19.87
N ALA A 284 -6.13 -5.38 -20.57
CA ALA A 284 -5.60 -4.19 -21.24
C ALA A 284 -4.97 -3.15 -20.28
N LEU A 285 -5.31 -3.18 -19.00
CA LEU A 285 -4.83 -2.22 -17.97
C LEU A 285 -3.82 -2.81 -16.98
N GLY A 286 -3.20 -3.96 -17.29
CA GLY A 286 -2.17 -4.58 -16.44
C GLY A 286 -2.53 -5.94 -15.85
N GLY A 287 -3.56 -6.60 -16.40
CA GLY A 287 -4.01 -7.92 -15.99
C GLY A 287 -5.26 -7.92 -15.09
N PRO A 288 -5.73 -9.09 -14.68
CA PRO A 288 -6.88 -9.22 -13.79
C PRO A 288 -6.56 -8.55 -12.45
N LEU A 289 -7.45 -7.68 -11.97
CA LEU A 289 -7.30 -6.91 -10.72
C LEU A 289 -6.21 -5.82 -10.73
N ALA A 290 -5.71 -5.38 -11.88
CA ALA A 290 -4.84 -4.22 -11.95
C ALA A 290 -5.52 -2.97 -11.33
N GLY A 291 -4.84 -2.33 -10.37
CA GLY A 291 -5.41 -1.21 -9.60
C GLY A 291 -6.24 -1.63 -8.38
N ILE A 292 -6.24 -2.91 -7.98
CA ILE A 292 -6.76 -3.36 -6.68
C ILE A 292 -5.61 -3.54 -5.68
N SER A 293 -5.82 -3.15 -4.41
CA SER A 293 -4.82 -3.39 -3.37
C SER A 293 -4.52 -4.89 -3.22
N PRO A 294 -3.26 -5.30 -2.97
CA PRO A 294 -2.90 -6.71 -2.82
C PRO A 294 -3.76 -7.45 -1.77
N GLU A 295 -4.14 -6.74 -0.70
CA GLU A 295 -4.97 -7.25 0.38
C GLU A 295 -6.41 -7.51 -0.07
N LEU A 296 -7.03 -6.58 -0.80
CA LEU A 296 -8.37 -6.78 -1.35
C LEU A 296 -8.37 -7.84 -2.47
N ALA A 297 -7.31 -7.89 -3.27
CA ALA A 297 -7.13 -8.92 -4.29
C ALA A 297 -7.05 -10.32 -3.66
N ALA A 298 -6.33 -10.49 -2.54
CA ALA A 298 -6.29 -11.75 -1.80
C ALA A 298 -7.69 -12.18 -1.30
N VAL A 299 -8.49 -11.22 -0.80
CA VAL A 299 -9.88 -11.47 -0.38
C VAL A 299 -10.77 -11.89 -1.56
N ILE A 300 -10.67 -11.20 -2.70
CA ILE A 300 -11.44 -11.51 -3.92
C ILE A 300 -11.06 -12.89 -4.47
N LEU A 301 -9.77 -13.23 -4.47
CA LEU A 301 -9.24 -14.52 -4.93
C LEU A 301 -9.49 -15.66 -3.93
N GLY A 302 -10.11 -15.38 -2.78
CA GLY A 302 -10.36 -16.38 -1.75
C GLY A 302 -9.08 -16.93 -1.12
N GLN A 303 -7.96 -16.21 -1.22
CA GLN A 303 -6.75 -16.51 -0.45
C GLN A 303 -7.05 -16.13 1.00
N LYS A 304 -7.57 -17.10 1.76
CA LYS A 304 -7.74 -16.96 3.20
C LYS A 304 -6.37 -16.65 3.81
N ASP A 305 -6.26 -15.50 4.46
CA ASP A 305 -5.29 -15.33 5.54
C ASP A 305 -5.56 -16.47 6.53
N ASN A 306 -4.65 -17.45 6.56
CA ASN A 306 -4.78 -18.69 7.32
C ASN A 306 -4.50 -18.48 8.82
N ASP A 307 -4.59 -17.24 9.32
CA ASP A 307 -4.42 -16.93 10.73
C ASP A 307 -5.79 -16.78 11.41
N PRO A 308 -6.31 -17.85 12.04
CA PRO A 308 -7.59 -17.82 12.75
C PRO A 308 -7.60 -16.87 13.96
N ASN A 309 -6.48 -16.21 14.31
CA ASN A 309 -6.37 -15.34 15.47
C ASN A 309 -6.26 -13.85 15.14
N LYS A 310 -6.17 -13.45 13.87
CA LYS A 310 -5.95 -12.04 13.46
C LYS A 310 -7.13 -11.13 13.84
N ASP A 311 -8.34 -11.65 13.86
CA ASP A 311 -9.57 -10.91 14.15
C ASP A 311 -10.00 -10.97 15.63
N ILE A 312 -9.24 -11.64 16.50
CA ILE A 312 -9.56 -11.74 17.93
C ILE A 312 -8.82 -10.64 18.69
N ALA A 313 -9.55 -9.61 19.12
CA ALA A 313 -9.02 -8.62 20.06
C ALA A 313 -8.59 -9.32 21.36
N ARG A 314 -7.30 -9.27 21.71
CA ARG A 314 -6.74 -9.85 22.94
C ARG A 314 -6.24 -8.75 23.88
N PRO A 315 -6.48 -8.86 25.19
CA PRO A 315 -5.95 -7.92 26.16
C PRO A 315 -4.42 -8.03 26.25
N ASP A 316 -3.75 -6.89 26.46
CA ASP A 316 -2.31 -6.84 26.68
C ASP A 316 -1.94 -7.48 28.03
N THR A 317 -1.44 -8.71 27.97
CA THR A 317 -1.04 -9.49 29.14
C THR A 317 0.14 -8.89 29.92
N SER A 318 0.90 -7.96 29.33
CA SER A 318 1.99 -7.25 30.02
C SER A 318 1.49 -6.21 31.02
N GLN A 319 0.25 -5.75 30.84
CA GLN A 319 -0.41 -4.77 31.71
C GLN A 319 -1.25 -5.44 32.82
N MET A 320 -1.31 -6.78 32.84
CA MET A 320 -2.12 -7.51 33.81
C MET A 320 -1.37 -7.70 35.13
N ILE A 321 -1.97 -7.24 36.24
CA ILE A 321 -1.47 -7.51 37.59
C ILE A 321 -1.99 -8.86 38.11
N PRO A 322 -1.15 -9.68 38.77
CA PRO A 322 -1.60 -10.93 39.38
C PRO A 322 -2.70 -10.71 40.42
N PHE A 323 -3.86 -11.32 40.22
CA PHE A 323 -4.98 -11.26 41.16
C PHE A 323 -4.63 -12.03 42.44
N LYS A 324 -4.48 -11.31 43.56
CA LYS A 324 -4.29 -11.92 44.89
C LYS A 324 -5.22 -11.23 45.91
N PRO A 325 -6.43 -11.76 46.13
CA PRO A 325 -7.38 -11.14 47.04
C PRO A 325 -6.83 -11.20 48.47
N LYS A 326 -6.69 -10.03 49.10
CA LYS A 326 -6.38 -9.88 50.52
C LYS A 326 -7.60 -9.28 51.22
N VAL A 327 -8.10 -9.98 52.24
CA VAL A 327 -9.30 -9.57 52.99
C VAL A 327 -9.02 -8.33 53.86
N ASN A 328 -7.81 -8.24 54.43
CA ASN A 328 -7.39 -7.11 55.26
C ASN A 328 -6.04 -6.56 54.73
N PRO A 329 -6.01 -5.39 54.09
CA PRO A 329 -4.76 -4.72 53.75
C PRO A 329 -4.03 -4.29 55.02
N LEU A 330 -2.72 -4.49 55.07
CA LEU A 330 -1.89 -3.99 56.17
C LEU A 330 -1.84 -2.46 56.16
N PRO A 331 -1.72 -1.78 57.32
CA PRO A 331 -1.54 -0.33 57.38
C PRO A 331 -0.34 0.11 56.51
N GLY A 332 -0.60 0.88 55.45
CA GLY A 332 0.40 1.33 54.46
C GLY A 332 0.31 0.65 53.09
N GLU A 333 -0.49 -0.41 52.94
CA GLU A 333 -0.80 -0.98 51.62
C GLU A 333 -1.85 -0.14 50.89
N HIS A 334 -1.72 0.04 49.58
CA HIS A 334 -2.71 0.75 48.77
C HIS A 334 -3.79 -0.24 48.30
N PRO A 335 -5.02 -0.19 48.84
CA PRO A 335 -6.07 -1.11 48.42
C PRO A 335 -6.53 -0.77 46.99
N ILE A 336 -6.80 -1.79 46.20
CA ILE A 336 -7.44 -1.70 44.88
C ILE A 336 -8.53 -2.77 44.79
N SER A 337 -9.53 -2.57 43.92
CA SER A 337 -10.56 -3.60 43.66
C SER A 337 -9.89 -4.90 43.23
N GLY A 338 -9.91 -5.91 44.11
CA GLY A 338 -9.30 -7.23 43.88
C GLY A 338 -7.94 -7.49 44.55
N GLY A 339 -7.38 -6.56 45.34
CA GLY A 339 -6.14 -6.81 46.09
C GLY A 339 -5.48 -5.56 46.64
N THR A 340 -4.15 -5.60 46.75
CA THR A 340 -3.31 -4.49 47.22
C THR A 340 -2.22 -4.20 46.21
N PHE A 341 -2.06 -2.94 45.83
CA PHE A 341 -0.93 -2.53 45.00
C PHE A 341 0.35 -2.59 45.83
N PRO A 342 1.39 -3.32 45.38
CA PRO A 342 2.63 -3.47 46.13
C PRO A 342 3.38 -2.14 46.17
N MET A 343 3.94 -1.79 47.33
CA MET A 343 4.84 -0.64 47.42
C MET A 343 6.09 -0.86 46.55
N PRO A 344 6.66 0.20 45.94
CA PRO A 344 7.95 0.11 45.26
C PRO A 344 9.02 -0.52 46.17
N PRO A 345 9.91 -1.39 45.63
CA PRO A 345 10.88 -2.13 46.45
C PRO A 345 11.74 -1.27 47.38
N ALA A 346 12.16 -0.08 46.92
CA ALA A 346 12.94 0.86 47.72
C ALA A 346 12.16 1.42 48.93
N ALA A 347 10.89 1.76 48.73
CA ALA A 347 10.02 2.25 49.80
C ALA A 347 9.69 1.14 50.81
N SER A 348 9.46 -0.08 50.32
CA SER A 348 9.27 -1.27 51.16
C SER A 348 10.48 -1.51 52.07
N HIS A 349 11.70 -1.45 51.52
CA HIS A 349 12.92 -1.59 52.31
C HIS A 349 13.06 -0.50 53.37
N LEU A 350 12.82 0.77 53.03
CA LEU A 350 12.86 1.87 54.01
C LEU A 350 11.87 1.66 55.17
N CYS A 351 10.66 1.18 54.88
CA CYS A 351 9.66 0.91 55.91
C CYS A 351 10.09 -0.19 56.88
N THR A 352 10.97 -1.13 56.47
CA THR A 352 11.54 -2.12 57.39
C THR A 352 12.57 -1.55 58.35
N LEU A 353 13.17 -0.41 58.00
CA LEU A 353 14.18 0.29 58.81
C LEU A 353 13.56 1.30 59.79
N MET A 354 12.34 1.77 59.50
CA MET A 354 11.67 2.78 60.32
C MET A 354 10.92 2.16 61.50
N PRO A 355 10.87 2.85 62.66
CA PRO A 355 10.05 2.40 63.78
C PRO A 355 8.56 2.39 63.40
N PRO A 356 7.73 1.57 64.09
CA PRO A 356 6.29 1.50 63.82
C PRO A 356 5.65 2.89 63.83
N PRO A 357 4.65 3.18 62.98
CA PRO A 357 4.02 4.50 62.88
C PRO A 357 3.49 5.05 64.22
N THR A 358 3.09 4.16 65.13
CA THR A 358 2.63 4.48 66.50
C THR A 358 3.72 5.09 67.39
N SER A 359 4.99 4.97 67.00
CA SER A 359 6.13 5.53 67.71
C SER A 359 6.31 7.03 67.43
N PHE A 360 5.68 7.57 66.39
CA PHE A 360 5.79 8.99 66.03
C PHE A 360 4.73 9.83 66.74
N ARG A 361 5.16 10.60 67.74
CA ARG A 361 4.32 11.60 68.44
C ARG A 361 4.81 13.02 68.16
N GLY A 362 4.77 13.41 66.90
CA GLY A 362 5.14 14.76 66.43
C GLY A 362 3.97 15.47 65.74
N PRO A 363 4.14 16.75 65.38
CA PRO A 363 3.20 17.41 64.48
C PRO A 363 3.16 16.64 63.15
N PHE A 364 1.97 16.26 62.71
CA PHE A 364 1.77 15.57 61.44
C PHE A 364 1.89 16.58 60.30
N VAL A 365 2.69 16.25 59.28
CA VAL A 365 2.78 17.06 58.07
C VAL A 365 1.46 16.98 57.33
N SER A 366 0.96 18.12 56.81
CA SER A 366 -0.18 18.13 55.90
C SER A 366 0.23 17.39 54.61
N VAL A 367 -0.23 16.15 54.49
CA VAL A 367 0.12 15.24 53.39
C VAL A 367 -0.27 15.85 52.05
N ASP A 368 -1.44 16.48 51.96
CA ASP A 368 -1.93 17.09 50.72
C ASP A 368 -1.01 18.23 50.24
N ARG A 369 -0.55 19.10 51.16
CA ARG A 369 0.39 20.18 50.83
C ARG A 369 1.77 19.64 50.44
N LEU A 370 2.22 18.56 51.09
CA LEU A 370 3.48 17.91 50.74
C LEU A 370 3.41 17.25 49.35
N MET A 371 2.30 16.60 49.02
CA MET A 371 2.07 16.01 47.70
C MET A 371 1.98 17.06 46.60
N GLN A 372 1.31 18.20 46.87
CA GLN A 372 1.31 19.35 45.97
C GLN A 372 2.74 19.88 45.72
N LEU A 373 3.58 19.90 46.75
CA LEU A 373 4.98 20.28 46.62
C LEU A 373 5.75 19.28 45.74
N PHE A 374 5.60 17.98 45.97
CA PHE A 374 6.27 16.95 45.16
C PHE A 374 5.85 16.99 43.70
N ASN A 375 4.58 17.25 43.39
CA ASN A 375 4.12 17.41 42.00
C ASN A 375 4.74 18.61 41.29
N ARG A 376 5.18 19.63 42.04
CA ARG A 376 5.76 20.87 41.49
C ARG A 376 7.30 20.88 41.57
N ILE A 377 7.92 19.93 42.26
CA ILE A 377 9.37 19.81 42.35
C ILE A 377 9.90 19.16 41.08
N SER A 378 10.80 19.85 40.39
CA SER A 378 11.63 19.27 39.33
C SER A 378 12.88 18.67 39.98
N LEU A 379 13.00 17.33 39.94
CA LEU A 379 14.20 16.64 40.40
C LEU A 379 15.24 16.60 39.26
N PRO A 380 16.55 16.74 39.56
CA PRO A 380 17.59 16.58 38.55
C PRO A 380 17.65 15.14 38.01
N ASP A 381 17.99 14.98 36.73
CA ASP A 381 18.08 13.67 36.05
C ASP A 381 19.13 12.72 36.65
N LYS A 382 20.06 13.22 37.47
CA LYS A 382 21.08 12.42 38.15
C LYS A 382 21.15 12.80 39.63
N PRO A 383 21.29 11.82 40.54
CA PRO A 383 21.48 12.11 41.96
C PRO A 383 22.77 12.93 42.12
N PRO A 384 22.76 14.03 42.91
CA PRO A 384 23.95 14.83 43.14
C PRO A 384 25.03 13.97 43.81
N PRO A 385 26.31 14.08 43.38
CA PRO A 385 27.40 13.32 43.98
C PRO A 385 27.56 13.71 45.46
N PRO A 386 27.76 12.74 46.38
CA PRO A 386 27.90 13.05 47.80
C PRO A 386 29.19 13.84 48.05
N SER A 387 29.07 15.07 48.51
CA SER A 387 30.18 15.87 49.05
C SER A 387 30.61 15.35 50.43
N GLN A 388 31.91 15.41 50.72
CA GLN A 388 32.60 14.70 51.82
C GLN A 388 32.23 15.08 53.26
N GLU A 389 31.27 15.97 53.49
CA GLU A 389 30.73 16.23 54.82
C GLU A 389 29.22 16.03 54.80
N ASN A 390 28.73 15.15 55.68
CA ASN A 390 27.33 14.79 55.91
C ASN A 390 26.29 15.84 55.46
N GLY A 391 25.81 15.71 54.23
CA GLY A 391 24.65 16.44 53.72
C GLY A 391 24.85 17.02 52.33
N CYS A 392 23.90 16.75 51.44
CA CYS A 392 23.74 17.54 50.21
C CYS A 392 23.62 19.03 50.56
N ASP A 393 24.26 19.88 49.75
CA ASP A 393 24.19 21.34 49.87
C ASP A 393 22.74 21.79 50.11
N THR A 394 22.50 22.49 51.23
CA THR A 394 21.16 22.97 51.61
C THR A 394 20.55 23.91 50.56
N LYS A 395 21.38 24.41 49.65
CA LYS A 395 20.97 25.20 48.48
C LYS A 395 20.11 24.43 47.47
N LEU A 396 20.07 23.10 47.52
CA LEU A 396 19.15 22.30 46.70
C LEU A 396 17.68 22.65 46.98
N PHE A 397 17.37 23.08 48.21
CA PHE A 397 16.04 23.55 48.62
C PHE A 397 15.89 25.07 48.56
N ASP A 398 16.94 25.84 48.27
CA ASP A 398 16.80 27.27 47.97
C ASP A 398 16.06 27.49 46.64
N LEU A 399 16.08 26.51 45.74
CA LEU A 399 15.21 26.51 44.56
C LEU A 399 13.72 26.39 44.96
N ALA A 400 13.39 25.71 46.06
CA ALA A 400 12.04 25.66 46.60
C ALA A 400 11.61 27.00 47.23
N ARG A 401 12.56 27.86 47.63
CA ARG A 401 12.28 29.28 48.00
C ARG A 401 11.97 30.16 46.80
N SER A 402 12.37 29.77 45.58
CA SER A 402 12.14 30.52 44.35
C SER A 402 10.83 30.19 43.62
N VAL A 403 10.04 29.24 44.13
CA VAL A 403 8.65 29.04 43.68
C VAL A 403 7.87 30.27 44.10
N HIS A 404 7.58 31.15 43.14
CA HIS A 404 6.59 32.20 43.32
C HIS A 404 5.30 31.53 43.81
N TRP A 405 4.84 31.92 44.99
CA TRP A 405 3.49 31.59 45.44
C TRP A 405 2.53 32.30 44.49
N ILE A 406 2.08 31.60 43.45
CA ILE A 406 0.87 32.01 42.76
C ILE A 406 -0.24 31.74 43.77
N VAL A 407 -0.69 32.81 44.44
CA VAL A 407 -1.98 32.83 45.09
C VAL A 407 -2.99 32.83 43.95
N ASP A 408 -3.38 31.65 43.48
CA ASP A 408 -4.54 31.52 42.62
C ASP A 408 -5.77 31.78 43.50
N ASP A 409 -6.19 33.04 43.47
CA ASP A 409 -7.55 33.49 43.76
C ASP A 409 -8.46 32.87 42.70
N ASP A 410 -8.93 31.64 42.97
CA ASP A 410 -10.09 31.09 42.28
C ASP A 410 -11.10 30.66 43.34
N GLY A 411 -12.05 31.56 43.58
CA GLY A 411 -13.17 31.39 44.47
C GLY A 411 -14.05 30.21 44.07
N ILE A 412 -13.97 29.13 44.84
CA ILE A 412 -15.09 28.21 45.05
C ILE A 412 -15.23 27.98 46.56
N SER A 413 -15.99 28.87 47.19
CA SER A 413 -16.57 28.62 48.50
C SER A 413 -17.74 27.66 48.34
N THR A 414 -17.67 26.46 48.92
CA THR A 414 -18.87 25.78 49.46
C THR A 414 -18.54 24.98 50.72
N ASN A 415 -18.66 25.68 51.84
CA ASN A 415 -19.33 25.24 53.07
C ASN A 415 -19.64 23.74 53.25
N ASN A 416 -19.14 23.17 54.34
CA ASN A 416 -19.96 22.26 55.13
C ASN A 416 -19.53 22.27 56.61
N LYS A 417 -20.23 23.06 57.42
CA LYS A 417 -20.78 22.56 58.68
C LYS A 417 -21.93 23.42 59.19
N ALA A 418 -23.06 22.73 59.32
CA ALA A 418 -24.13 22.93 60.30
C ALA A 418 -24.94 24.24 60.27
N ARG A 419 -26.19 24.08 59.83
CA ARG A 419 -27.34 24.90 60.24
C ARG A 419 -27.34 25.14 61.75
N ARG A 420 -27.34 26.42 62.17
CA ARG A 420 -28.17 26.87 63.29
C ARG A 420 -28.53 28.35 63.13
N ARG A 421 -29.84 28.60 63.04
CA ARG A 421 -30.47 29.93 63.12
C ARG A 421 -30.08 30.60 64.45
N LYS A 422 -29.85 31.93 64.44
CA LYS A 422 -30.72 32.98 65.03
C LYS A 422 -29.93 34.27 65.33
N ALA A 423 -30.43 35.38 64.80
CA ALA A 423 -30.45 36.77 65.28
C ALA A 423 -29.20 37.46 65.85
N GLY A 424 -28.98 38.69 65.37
CA GLY A 424 -28.61 39.85 66.22
C GLY A 424 -27.18 40.35 66.07
N GLU A 425 -27.07 41.58 65.54
CA GLU A 425 -26.19 42.69 65.93
C GLU A 425 -24.66 42.49 66.03
N ASP A 426 -23.96 43.34 65.27
CA ASP A 426 -22.71 44.06 65.52
C ASP A 426 -21.58 43.40 66.33
N SER A 427 -20.37 43.40 65.75
CA SER A 427 -19.16 44.01 66.34
C SER A 427 -17.87 43.36 65.82
N ASP A 428 -16.88 44.22 65.61
CA ASP A 428 -15.53 44.07 65.08
C ASP A 428 -14.64 42.93 65.61
N ASP A 429 -13.61 42.67 64.79
CA ASP A 429 -12.33 41.97 64.99
C ASP A 429 -11.85 41.74 66.44
N ASP A 430 -11.29 40.54 66.68
CA ASP A 430 -9.93 40.45 67.23
C ASP A 430 -9.30 39.05 67.07
N ASP A 431 -8.06 39.09 66.57
CA ASP A 431 -7.12 38.00 66.29
C ASP A 431 -6.64 37.32 67.60
N LEU A 432 -6.92 36.02 67.78
CA LEU A 432 -6.37 35.22 68.87
C LEU A 432 -5.54 34.06 68.32
N GLY A 433 -4.22 34.27 68.31
CA GLY A 433 -3.20 33.30 67.88
C GLY A 433 -3.27 31.95 68.61
N VAL A 434 -3.32 30.87 67.82
CA VAL A 434 -3.30 29.48 68.29
C VAL A 434 -1.90 29.12 68.81
N ALA A 435 -1.82 28.63 70.05
CA ALA A 435 -0.58 28.20 70.67
C ALA A 435 0.08 27.02 69.90
N PRO A 436 1.43 26.99 69.77
CA PRO A 436 2.14 25.98 69.00
C PRO A 436 2.06 24.55 69.60
N PRO A 437 2.17 23.49 68.78
CA PRO A 437 2.06 22.10 69.23
C PRO A 437 3.11 21.73 70.29
N LEU A 438 2.67 21.02 71.34
CA LEU A 438 3.45 20.65 72.52
C LEU A 438 4.80 19.95 72.22
N ASN A 439 4.90 19.23 71.09
CA ASN A 439 6.08 18.44 70.69
C ASN A 439 6.76 18.95 69.40
N ASP A 440 6.76 20.26 69.13
CA ASP A 440 7.47 20.83 67.99
C ASP A 440 9.01 20.84 68.23
N ILE A 441 9.65 19.74 67.82
CA ILE A 441 11.09 19.52 67.92
C ILE A 441 11.88 20.59 67.14
N TYR A 442 11.32 21.12 66.04
CA TYR A 442 11.98 22.15 65.23
C TYR A 442 12.04 23.48 65.99
N ARG A 443 10.93 23.92 66.61
CA ARG A 443 10.93 25.10 67.49
C ARG A 443 11.80 24.91 68.73
N GLN A 444 11.78 23.73 69.36
CA GLN A 444 12.64 23.44 70.51
C GLN A 444 14.14 23.52 70.15
N ARG A 445 14.52 23.09 68.94
CA ARG A 445 15.90 23.20 68.42
C ARG A 445 16.28 24.63 68.04
N GLN A 446 15.35 25.40 67.46
CA GLN A 446 15.54 26.83 67.18
C GLN A 446 15.73 27.63 68.47
N GLN A 447 14.90 27.40 69.50
CA GLN A 447 15.03 28.08 70.79
C GLN A 447 16.33 27.73 71.54
N LYS A 448 16.86 26.51 71.36
CA LYS A 448 18.17 26.12 71.91
C LYS A 448 19.37 26.72 71.17
N ARG A 449 19.20 27.22 69.94
CA ARG A 449 20.24 27.92 69.17
C ARG A 449 20.33 29.43 69.48
N VAL A 450 19.34 29.98 70.19
CA VAL A 450 19.23 31.42 70.52
C VAL A 450 19.62 31.70 71.98
N LYS A 451 20.24 30.73 72.68
CA LYS A 451 20.89 30.93 73.98
C LYS A 451 22.39 30.82 73.89
#